data_AF-A0A3D1RU84-F1
#
_entry.id   AF-A0A3D1RU84-F1
#
_cell.length_a   1.000
_cell.length_b   1.000
_cell.length_c   1.000
_cell.angle_alpha   90.00
_cell.angle_beta   90.00
_cell.angle_gamma   90.00
#
_symmetry.space_group_name_H-M   'P 1'
#
loop_
_entity.id
_entity.type
_entity.pdbx_description
1 polymer ?
#
loop_
_entity_poly.entity_id
_entity_poly.type
_entity_poly.pdbx_seq_one_letter_code
_entity_poly.pdbx_strand_id
1 'polypeptide(L)'
;MNKLDLLRMSLNSLWRRKTRTVLTILGVVIGTASIVIMLSLSTGMEQSFKEQISRMGSLTTIDVYPGAVPDSGRPSDIKLNDDAIASFSQIPGVESVMGLKQAYMRIVSGKMVAEAPIIGVDPEKLAAFDYKIGEGRLLLPSDKDAIIFGKNIAYNFRNPRINMNYTGPDGNSPPPVDLITSKLLLTADMQYGERVRNNPDDDYKPPRPHEVRGVGILEESGNEKDYQALMNISSLRKIMEEDNKVLNRESRSRRSDEENQYDNIKIKVTDMEIVKEVQKQIQSLGYQASSLTDALEGMKKTSRTVQAILGGIGAVSLLVAAIGIANTMVMSIYERTREIGIIKVLGADIADIRRLFLLEASLIGLGGGILGLLLSLGGSWILNKVAGGFMGGAGKISIIDPQLALGAIIFATFIGLVSGYAPARRAMNLSALEAIRNE
;
A
#
# COMPACT_ATOMS: atom_id res chain seq x y z
N MET A 1 -54.81 -1.61 2.23
CA MET A 1 -54.41 -0.42 3.04
C MET A 1 -53.50 0.50 2.23
N ASN A 2 -53.55 1.83 2.41
CA ASN A 2 -52.60 2.74 1.75
C ASN A 2 -51.19 2.55 2.32
N LYS A 3 -50.15 2.75 1.48
CA LYS A 3 -48.75 2.58 1.88
C LYS A 3 -48.34 3.50 3.05
N LEU A 4 -48.89 4.71 3.09
CA LEU A 4 -48.66 5.68 4.17
C LEU A 4 -49.27 5.22 5.49
N ASP A 5 -50.44 4.57 5.46
CA ASP A 5 -51.09 4.05 6.66
C ASP A 5 -50.29 2.89 7.25
N LEU A 6 -49.79 1.97 6.42
CA LEU A 6 -48.90 0.89 6.86
C LEU A 6 -47.64 1.44 7.56
N LEU A 7 -47.03 2.47 6.97
CA LEU A 7 -45.83 3.11 7.54
C LEU A 7 -46.15 3.78 8.87
N ARG A 8 -47.22 4.59 8.95
CA ARG A 8 -47.64 5.26 10.18
C ARG A 8 -48.01 4.27 11.29
N MET A 9 -48.73 3.20 10.94
CA MET A 9 -49.09 2.15 11.88
C MET A 9 -47.85 1.44 12.42
N SER A 10 -46.91 1.05 11.55
CA SER A 10 -45.65 0.41 11.95
C SER A 10 -44.75 1.33 12.81
N LEU A 11 -44.77 2.65 12.58
CA LEU A 11 -43.97 3.58 13.38
C LEU A 11 -44.56 3.78 14.79
N ASN A 12 -45.88 3.95 14.87
CA ASN A 12 -46.59 4.06 16.14
C ASN A 12 -46.44 2.78 16.99
N SER A 13 -46.40 1.64 16.32
CA SER A 13 -46.31 0.34 16.96
C SER A 13 -44.95 0.14 17.67
N LEU A 14 -43.86 0.59 17.04
CA LEU A 14 -42.52 0.65 17.65
C LEU A 14 -42.48 1.61 18.84
N TRP A 15 -43.10 2.78 18.72
CA TRP A 15 -43.04 3.82 19.76
C TRP A 15 -43.81 3.45 21.03
N ARG A 16 -44.82 2.59 20.92
CA ARG A 16 -45.61 2.07 22.03
C ARG A 16 -44.78 1.20 22.99
N ARG A 17 -43.65 0.62 22.54
CA ARG A 17 -42.78 -0.26 23.35
C ARG A 17 -41.31 0.17 23.25
N LYS A 18 -41.01 1.32 23.86
CA LYS A 18 -39.72 2.00 23.78
C LYS A 18 -38.54 1.13 24.22
N THR A 19 -38.61 0.49 25.39
CA THR A 19 -37.48 -0.23 25.99
C THR A 19 -37.00 -1.40 25.15
N ARG A 20 -37.91 -2.25 24.69
CA ARG A 20 -37.57 -3.40 23.85
C ARG A 20 -37.03 -2.96 22.50
N THR A 21 -37.73 -2.03 21.85
CA THR A 21 -37.32 -1.50 20.55
C THR A 21 -35.92 -0.87 20.62
N VAL A 22 -35.62 -0.11 21.67
CA VAL A 22 -34.28 0.46 21.89
C VAL A 22 -33.23 -0.63 22.09
N LEU A 23 -33.49 -1.66 22.89
CA LEU A 23 -32.54 -2.76 23.11
C LEU A 23 -32.24 -3.52 21.81
N THR A 24 -33.25 -3.76 20.98
CA THR A 24 -33.10 -4.45 19.69
C THR A 24 -32.37 -3.58 18.68
N ILE A 25 -32.71 -2.29 18.62
CA ILE A 25 -31.99 -1.32 17.78
C ILE A 25 -30.53 -1.24 18.20
N LEU A 26 -30.20 -1.22 19.49
CA LEU A 26 -28.81 -1.22 19.98
C LEU A 26 -28.01 -2.42 19.48
N GLY A 27 -28.59 -3.62 19.48
CA GLY A 27 -27.94 -4.81 18.90
C GLY A 27 -27.61 -4.62 17.42
N VAL A 28 -28.55 -4.06 16.65
CA VAL A 28 -28.33 -3.72 15.24
C VAL A 28 -27.27 -2.63 15.10
N VAL A 29 -27.29 -1.58 15.91
CA VAL A 29 -26.31 -0.48 15.91
C VAL A 29 -24.91 -0.99 16.11
N ILE A 30 -24.69 -1.89 17.08
CA ILE A 30 -23.37 -2.46 17.34
C ILE A 30 -22.91 -3.33 16.17
N GLY A 31 -23.80 -4.16 15.62
CA GLY A 31 -23.48 -5.03 14.47
C GLY A 31 -23.20 -4.25 13.18
N THR A 32 -23.97 -3.19 12.90
CA THR A 32 -23.74 -2.35 11.73
C THR A 32 -22.48 -1.50 11.91
N ALA A 33 -22.24 -0.99 13.13
CA ALA A 33 -21.04 -0.20 13.39
C ALA A 33 -19.75 -1.01 13.25
N SER A 34 -19.72 -2.23 13.78
CA SER A 34 -18.55 -3.10 13.66
C SER A 34 -18.22 -3.43 12.19
N ILE A 35 -19.24 -3.64 11.35
CA ILE A 35 -19.07 -3.91 9.93
C ILE A 35 -18.60 -2.69 9.15
N VAL A 36 -19.20 -1.52 9.40
CA VAL A 36 -18.80 -0.30 8.73
C VAL A 36 -17.36 0.07 9.09
N ILE A 37 -16.99 -0.01 10.37
CA ILE A 37 -15.61 0.25 10.82
C ILE A 37 -14.64 -0.74 10.19
N MET A 38 -14.97 -2.03 10.15
CA MET A 38 -14.14 -3.05 9.48
C MET A 38 -13.92 -2.71 8.00
N LEU A 39 -14.99 -2.49 7.24
CA LEU A 39 -14.90 -2.26 5.81
C LEU A 39 -14.18 -0.96 5.50
N SER A 40 -14.38 0.07 6.32
CA SER A 40 -13.69 1.36 6.24
C SER A 40 -12.19 1.26 6.54
N LEU A 41 -11.81 0.45 7.53
CA LEU A 41 -10.40 0.16 7.82
C LEU A 41 -9.76 -0.60 6.67
N SER A 42 -10.46 -1.58 6.11
CA SER A 42 -10.02 -2.36 4.96
C SER A 42 -9.74 -1.48 3.74
N THR A 43 -10.67 -0.59 3.37
CA THR A 43 -10.48 0.33 2.24
C THR A 43 -9.36 1.33 2.51
N GLY A 44 -9.23 1.82 3.74
CA GLY A 44 -8.11 2.69 4.13
C GLY A 44 -6.75 1.99 4.04
N MET A 45 -6.66 0.72 4.47
CA MET A 45 -5.46 -0.09 4.30
C MET A 45 -5.11 -0.29 2.82
N GLU A 46 -6.09 -0.65 1.98
CA GLU A 46 -5.88 -0.82 0.53
C GLU A 46 -5.40 0.47 -0.14
N GLN A 47 -5.98 1.62 0.20
CA GLN A 47 -5.55 2.91 -0.31
C GLN A 47 -4.13 3.26 0.15
N SER A 48 -3.83 3.03 1.44
CA SER A 48 -2.49 3.24 2.01
C SER A 48 -1.46 2.36 1.32
N PHE A 49 -1.82 1.10 1.01
CA PHE A 49 -0.98 0.19 0.26
C PHE A 49 -0.79 0.64 -1.17
N LYS A 50 -1.84 1.12 -1.84
CA LYS A 50 -1.75 1.66 -3.20
C LYS A 50 -0.80 2.86 -3.24
N GLU A 51 -0.86 3.75 -2.26
CA GLU A 51 0.04 4.89 -2.13
C GLU A 51 1.49 4.44 -1.85
N GLN A 52 1.70 3.48 -0.94
CA GLN A 52 3.03 2.91 -0.69
C GLN A 52 3.62 2.26 -1.94
N ILE A 53 2.85 1.42 -2.64
CA ILE A 53 3.27 0.77 -3.88
C ILE A 53 3.61 1.79 -4.97
N SER A 54 2.80 2.84 -5.10
CA SER A 54 3.03 3.89 -6.11
C SER A 54 4.36 4.61 -5.87
N ARG A 55 4.81 4.72 -4.61
CA ARG A 55 6.14 5.26 -4.27
C ARG A 55 7.25 4.26 -4.54
N MET A 56 7.04 2.98 -4.21
CA MET A 56 8.07 1.93 -4.35
C MET A 56 8.50 1.64 -5.79
N GLY A 57 7.69 2.02 -6.79
CA GLY A 57 8.06 1.98 -8.21
C GLY A 57 7.24 1.00 -9.05
N SER A 58 7.86 0.46 -10.10
CA SER A 58 7.16 -0.30 -11.16
C SER A 58 6.92 -1.77 -10.74
N LEU A 59 5.66 -2.19 -10.69
CA LEU A 59 5.25 -3.56 -10.33
C LEU A 59 5.67 -4.64 -11.34
N THR A 60 6.13 -4.23 -12.52
CA THR A 60 6.59 -5.15 -13.58
C THR A 60 8.11 -5.30 -13.62
N THR A 61 8.81 -4.82 -12.59
CA THR A 61 10.27 -4.97 -12.48
C THR A 61 10.63 -6.10 -11.52
N ILE A 62 11.58 -6.94 -11.92
CA ILE A 62 12.21 -7.97 -11.10
C ILE A 62 13.65 -7.56 -10.86
N ASP A 63 14.05 -7.55 -9.59
CA ASP A 63 15.43 -7.38 -9.15
C ASP A 63 16.08 -8.75 -8.94
N VAL A 64 17.16 -9.00 -9.68
CA VAL A 64 17.93 -10.24 -9.64
C VAL A 64 19.27 -9.97 -8.98
N TYR A 65 19.58 -10.75 -7.96
CA TYR A 65 20.83 -10.74 -7.22
C TYR A 65 21.59 -12.05 -7.46
N PRO A 66 22.91 -12.07 -7.24
CA PRO A 66 23.66 -13.31 -7.25
C PRO A 66 23.02 -14.31 -6.28
N GLY A 67 22.97 -15.59 -6.65
CA GLY A 67 22.39 -16.60 -5.78
C GLY A 67 23.05 -16.59 -4.40
N ALA A 68 22.28 -16.76 -3.33
CA ALA A 68 22.83 -17.17 -2.06
C ALA A 68 22.72 -18.70 -1.99
N VAL A 69 23.80 -19.40 -1.63
CA VAL A 69 23.68 -20.82 -1.27
C VAL A 69 22.85 -20.86 0.00
N PRO A 70 21.62 -21.42 0.00
CA PRO A 70 20.86 -21.57 1.22
C PRO A 70 21.72 -22.46 2.12
N ASP A 71 22.11 -21.97 3.29
CA ASP A 71 22.76 -22.72 4.37
C ASP A 71 24.30 -22.75 4.48
N SER A 72 25.08 -22.03 3.64
CA SER A 72 26.56 -22.10 3.76
C SER A 72 27.30 -20.78 4.04
N GLY A 73 26.62 -19.63 4.02
CA GLY A 73 27.29 -18.32 4.18
C GLY A 73 28.38 -18.05 3.12
N ARG A 74 28.49 -18.91 2.09
CA ARG A 74 29.39 -18.73 0.95
C ARG A 74 28.66 -17.99 -0.16
N PRO A 75 29.30 -16.99 -0.79
CA PRO A 75 28.82 -16.45 -2.06
C PRO A 75 28.62 -17.61 -3.04
N SER A 76 27.51 -17.64 -3.78
CA SER A 76 27.38 -18.64 -4.84
C SER A 76 28.45 -18.39 -5.91
N ASP A 77 28.89 -19.45 -6.58
CA ASP A 77 29.74 -19.34 -7.78
C ASP A 77 28.96 -18.73 -8.98
N ILE A 78 27.68 -18.43 -8.80
CA ILE A 78 26.78 -17.90 -9.82
C ILE A 78 27.01 -16.38 -9.94
N LYS A 79 27.76 -16.01 -10.97
CA LYS A 79 28.10 -14.63 -11.30
C LYS A 79 26.97 -13.98 -12.13
N LEU A 80 26.72 -12.70 -11.89
CA LEU A 80 25.88 -11.87 -12.77
C LEU A 80 26.79 -11.24 -13.83
N ASN A 81 26.81 -11.82 -15.04
CA ASN A 81 27.62 -11.35 -16.16
C ASN A 81 26.75 -11.11 -17.42
N ASP A 82 27.37 -10.76 -18.54
CA ASP A 82 26.66 -10.54 -19.80
C ASP A 82 25.93 -11.79 -20.32
N ASP A 83 26.45 -12.99 -20.01
CA ASP A 83 25.77 -14.26 -20.33
C ASP A 83 24.46 -14.40 -19.56
N ALA A 84 24.43 -14.00 -18.28
CA ALA A 84 23.22 -13.97 -17.48
C ALA A 84 22.17 -13.02 -18.11
N ILE A 85 22.58 -11.82 -18.53
CA ILE A 85 21.72 -10.87 -19.25
C ILE A 85 21.16 -11.49 -20.54
N ALA A 86 22.00 -12.16 -21.32
CA ALA A 86 21.59 -12.83 -22.55
C ALA A 86 20.57 -13.95 -22.28
N SER A 87 20.78 -14.74 -21.21
CA SER A 87 19.85 -15.81 -20.82
C SER A 87 18.50 -15.26 -20.37
N PHE A 88 18.48 -14.18 -19.58
CA PHE A 88 17.24 -13.56 -19.10
C PHE A 88 16.46 -12.89 -20.23
N SER A 89 17.15 -12.34 -21.23
CA SER A 89 16.51 -11.72 -22.39
C SER A 89 15.79 -12.74 -23.29
N GLN A 90 16.11 -14.03 -23.20
CA GLN A 90 15.45 -15.11 -23.96
C GLN A 90 14.19 -15.64 -23.27
N ILE A 91 13.95 -15.26 -22.01
CA ILE A 91 12.77 -15.72 -21.26
C ILE A 91 11.51 -15.08 -21.87
N PRO A 92 10.47 -15.88 -22.22
CA PRO A 92 9.21 -15.34 -22.71
C PRO A 92 8.57 -14.35 -21.72
N GLY A 93 8.15 -13.18 -22.22
CA GLY A 93 7.54 -12.12 -21.40
C GLY A 93 8.52 -11.08 -20.85
N VAL A 94 9.83 -11.27 -21.03
CA VAL A 94 10.83 -10.24 -20.72
C VAL A 94 10.89 -9.20 -21.85
N GLU A 95 10.72 -7.93 -21.49
CA GLU A 95 10.79 -6.79 -22.40
C GLU A 95 12.21 -6.22 -22.48
N SER A 96 12.86 -6.05 -21.33
CA SER A 96 14.21 -5.46 -21.25
C SER A 96 14.97 -5.95 -20.02
N VAL A 97 16.29 -6.09 -20.17
CA VAL A 97 17.20 -6.53 -19.10
C VAL A 97 18.35 -5.54 -18.97
N MET A 98 18.49 -4.93 -17.80
CA MET A 98 19.52 -3.95 -17.48
C MET A 98 20.41 -4.46 -16.35
N GLY A 99 21.69 -4.63 -16.63
CA GLY A 99 22.70 -4.86 -15.60
C GLY A 99 23.07 -3.55 -14.91
N LEU A 100 23.22 -3.60 -13.59
CA LEU A 100 23.58 -2.46 -12.76
C LEU A 100 24.93 -2.71 -12.08
N LYS A 101 25.75 -1.66 -12.06
CA LYS A 101 26.97 -1.62 -11.24
C LYS A 101 26.84 -0.48 -10.25
N GLN A 102 27.12 -0.71 -8.99
CA GLN A 102 27.02 0.28 -7.94
C GLN A 102 28.39 0.59 -7.37
N ALA A 103 28.69 1.88 -7.23
CA ALA A 103 29.84 2.35 -6.48
C ALA A 103 29.37 3.42 -5.50
N TYR A 104 29.78 3.31 -4.25
CA TYR A 104 29.60 4.40 -3.30
C TYR A 104 30.76 5.37 -3.51
N MET A 105 30.46 6.62 -3.86
CA MET A 105 31.49 7.64 -4.14
C MET A 105 31.07 8.99 -3.57
N ARG A 106 32.06 9.88 -3.45
CA ARG A 106 31.86 11.25 -2.98
C ARG A 106 31.84 12.20 -4.17
N ILE A 107 30.79 13.01 -4.22
CA ILE A 107 30.59 14.06 -5.22
C ILE A 107 31.00 15.38 -4.58
N VAL A 108 31.83 16.14 -5.27
CA VAL A 108 32.40 17.39 -4.77
C VAL A 108 32.01 18.54 -5.70
N SER A 109 31.51 19.62 -5.11
CA SER A 109 31.27 20.89 -5.80
C SER A 109 31.88 22.03 -4.98
N GLY A 110 33.04 22.52 -5.41
CA GLY A 110 33.78 23.58 -4.69
C GLY A 110 34.17 23.17 -3.27
N LYS A 111 33.50 23.75 -2.26
CA LYS A 111 33.70 23.43 -0.82
C LYS A 111 32.68 22.44 -0.26
N MET A 112 31.68 22.08 -1.05
CA MET A 112 30.58 21.20 -0.66
C MET A 112 30.87 19.78 -1.13
N VAL A 113 30.48 18.82 -0.32
CA VAL A 113 30.63 17.39 -0.59
C VAL A 113 29.34 16.65 -0.27
N ALA A 114 28.97 15.70 -1.11
CA ALA A 114 27.88 14.75 -0.86
C ALA A 114 28.40 13.35 -1.07
N GLU A 115 27.98 12.42 -0.23
CA GLU A 115 28.19 11.00 -0.47
C GLU A 115 26.93 10.46 -1.12
N ALA A 116 27.10 9.71 -2.20
CA ALA A 116 25.97 9.11 -2.88
C ALA A 116 26.32 7.78 -3.53
N PRO A 117 25.37 6.84 -3.59
CA PRO A 117 25.46 5.69 -4.46
C PRO A 117 25.39 6.15 -5.93
N ILE A 118 26.43 5.80 -6.69
CA ILE A 118 26.51 5.99 -8.13
C ILE A 118 26.17 4.65 -8.79
N ILE A 119 25.15 4.66 -9.63
CA ILE A 119 24.66 3.49 -10.34
C ILE A 119 25.04 3.61 -11.82
N GLY A 120 25.88 2.69 -12.26
CA GLY A 120 26.22 2.42 -13.64
C GLY A 120 25.06 1.74 -14.34
N VAL A 121 24.51 2.39 -15.36
CA VAL A 121 23.37 1.95 -16.15
C VAL A 121 23.70 1.92 -17.63
N ASP A 122 22.93 1.14 -18.37
CA ASP A 122 22.89 1.18 -19.83
C ASP A 122 21.94 2.31 -20.30
N PRO A 123 22.45 3.39 -20.94
CA PRO A 123 21.63 4.54 -21.32
C PRO A 123 20.45 4.21 -22.23
N GLU A 124 20.59 3.21 -23.12
CA GLU A 124 19.54 2.84 -24.08
C GLU A 124 18.33 2.22 -23.39
N LYS A 125 18.56 1.58 -22.25
CA LYS A 125 17.53 0.85 -21.51
C LYS A 125 16.83 1.72 -20.47
N LEU A 126 17.35 2.92 -20.15
CA LEU A 126 16.76 3.80 -19.13
C LEU A 126 15.29 4.12 -19.38
N ALA A 127 14.91 4.34 -20.64
CA ALA A 127 13.53 4.64 -21.00
C ALA A 127 12.57 3.47 -20.69
N ALA A 128 13.01 2.22 -20.85
CA ALA A 128 12.19 1.03 -20.60
C ALA A 128 11.94 0.78 -19.09
N PHE A 129 12.78 1.33 -18.21
CA PHE A 129 12.69 1.16 -16.75
C PHE A 129 12.04 2.37 -16.04
N ASP A 130 11.22 3.13 -16.77
CA ASP A 130 10.42 4.24 -16.23
C ASP A 130 11.27 5.36 -15.59
N TYR A 131 12.52 5.57 -16.04
CA TYR A 131 13.33 6.71 -15.61
C TYR A 131 12.88 7.97 -16.36
N LYS A 132 12.19 8.87 -15.64
CA LYS A 132 11.71 10.16 -16.15
C LYS A 132 12.59 11.31 -15.68
N ILE A 133 12.70 12.32 -16.52
CA ILE A 133 13.48 13.52 -16.23
C ILE A 133 12.56 14.67 -15.89
N GLY A 134 12.87 15.33 -14.78
CA GLY A 134 12.28 16.63 -14.44
C GLY A 134 13.01 17.78 -15.11
N GLU A 135 14.35 17.76 -15.12
CA GLU A 135 15.19 18.84 -15.65
C GLU A 135 16.37 18.29 -16.45
N GLY A 136 16.68 18.88 -17.62
CA GLY A 136 17.82 18.45 -18.47
C GLY A 136 17.48 17.33 -19.45
N ARG A 137 18.38 16.34 -19.60
CA ARG A 137 18.24 15.23 -20.58
C ARG A 137 18.76 13.89 -20.09
N LEU A 138 18.32 12.80 -20.73
CA LEU A 138 18.74 11.43 -20.41
C LEU A 138 20.19 11.20 -20.87
N LEU A 139 20.82 10.18 -20.30
CA LEU A 139 22.16 9.76 -20.70
C LEU A 139 22.10 9.28 -22.15
N LEU A 140 23.12 9.65 -22.92
CA LEU A 140 23.32 9.13 -24.27
C LEU A 140 24.45 8.09 -24.22
N PRO A 141 24.46 7.07 -25.10
CA PRO A 141 25.54 6.09 -25.16
C PRO A 141 26.93 6.71 -25.39
N SER A 142 26.99 7.88 -26.05
CA SER A 142 28.23 8.63 -26.32
C SER A 142 28.75 9.43 -25.11
N ASP A 143 27.94 9.59 -24.06
CA ASP A 143 28.34 10.36 -22.89
C ASP A 143 29.33 9.57 -22.02
N LYS A 144 30.53 10.11 -21.85
CA LYS A 144 31.58 9.52 -21.01
C LYS A 144 31.53 10.06 -19.59
N ASP A 145 31.50 11.38 -19.43
CA ASP A 145 31.63 12.05 -18.14
C ASP A 145 30.28 12.62 -17.65
N ALA A 146 29.17 12.15 -18.20
CA ALA A 146 27.84 12.63 -17.84
C ALA A 146 27.25 11.84 -16.66
N ILE A 147 26.60 12.58 -15.76
CA ILE A 147 25.90 12.03 -14.62
C ILE A 147 24.49 12.62 -14.53
N ILE A 148 23.51 11.79 -14.21
CA ILE A 148 22.14 12.20 -13.89
C ILE A 148 21.95 12.04 -12.40
N PHE A 149 21.19 12.95 -11.81
CA PHE A 149 20.99 13.02 -10.38
C PHE A 149 19.54 12.75 -10.01
N GLY A 150 19.31 12.04 -8.90
CA GLY A 150 18.01 12.03 -8.24
C GLY A 150 17.65 13.43 -7.73
N LYS A 151 16.35 13.73 -7.62
CA LYS A 151 15.88 15.08 -7.24
C LYS A 151 16.43 15.57 -5.89
N ASN A 152 16.59 14.67 -4.93
CA ASN A 152 16.90 15.00 -3.54
C ASN A 152 18.39 14.92 -3.18
N ILE A 153 19.25 14.42 -4.08
CA ILE A 153 20.69 14.30 -3.82
C ILE A 153 21.37 15.65 -3.56
N ALA A 154 20.82 16.74 -4.11
CA ALA A 154 21.36 18.09 -3.92
C ALA A 154 21.34 18.51 -2.44
N TYR A 155 20.38 18.01 -1.66
CA TYR A 155 20.26 18.29 -0.23
C TYR A 155 21.28 17.52 0.64
N ASN A 156 21.91 16.48 0.11
CA ASN A 156 22.94 15.72 0.83
C ASN A 156 24.30 16.44 0.84
N PHE A 157 24.44 17.52 0.08
CA PHE A 157 25.67 18.31 0.07
C PHE A 157 25.84 19.05 1.39
N ARG A 158 26.98 18.82 2.03
CA ARG A 158 27.38 19.50 3.26
C ARG A 158 28.75 20.13 3.10
N ASN A 159 29.03 21.12 3.93
CA ASN A 159 30.39 21.65 4.05
C ASN A 159 31.09 20.94 5.21
N PRO A 160 32.06 20.04 4.98
CA PRO A 160 32.74 19.32 6.07
C PRO A 160 33.56 20.25 6.97
N ARG A 161 33.78 21.50 6.53
CA ARG A 161 34.51 22.52 7.29
C ARG A 161 33.59 23.45 8.09
N ILE A 162 32.29 23.27 8.08
CA ILE A 162 31.36 24.10 8.87
C ILE A 162 30.35 23.16 9.52
N ASN A 163 30.02 23.38 10.79
CA ASN A 163 29.02 22.56 11.49
C ASN A 163 27.60 23.02 11.13
N MET A 164 27.24 22.95 9.84
CA MET A 164 25.95 23.37 9.32
C MET A 164 25.34 22.21 8.54
N ASN A 165 24.28 21.62 9.10
CA ASN A 165 23.50 20.58 8.46
C ASN A 165 22.36 21.24 7.70
N TYR A 166 22.28 21.00 6.39
CA TYR A 166 21.11 21.38 5.60
C TYR A 166 19.96 20.42 5.95
N THR A 167 18.81 20.98 6.33
CA THR A 167 17.57 20.21 6.46
C THR A 167 17.09 19.84 5.05
N GLY A 168 16.55 18.62 4.90
CA GLY A 168 16.07 18.07 3.62
C GLY A 168 14.91 18.87 2.99
N PRO A 169 14.19 18.30 2.01
CA PRO A 169 13.15 19.00 1.23
C PRO A 169 12.07 19.72 2.07
N ASP A 170 11.84 19.28 3.31
CA ASP A 170 10.88 19.87 4.26
C ASP A 170 11.41 21.14 4.98
N GLY A 171 12.70 21.47 4.81
CA GLY A 171 13.32 22.70 5.27
C GLY A 171 13.22 23.78 4.20
N ASN A 172 12.83 25.00 4.58
CA ASN A 172 12.66 26.17 3.69
C ASN A 172 13.97 26.68 3.02
N SER A 173 14.99 25.84 2.87
CA SER A 173 16.31 26.18 2.34
C SER A 173 16.49 25.60 0.93
N PRO A 174 16.91 26.40 -0.07
CA PRO A 174 17.23 25.88 -1.40
C PRO A 174 18.41 24.90 -1.32
N PRO A 175 18.52 23.95 -2.26
CA PRO A 175 19.65 23.05 -2.31
C PRO A 175 20.96 23.85 -2.41
N PRO A 176 22.00 23.45 -1.67
CA PRO A 176 23.25 24.22 -1.58
C PRO A 176 24.09 24.23 -2.86
N VAL A 177 23.79 23.33 -3.81
CA VAL A 177 24.56 23.16 -5.05
C VAL A 177 23.61 22.96 -6.22
N ASP A 178 23.84 23.70 -7.31
CA ASP A 178 23.21 23.42 -8.61
C ASP A 178 23.99 22.31 -9.31
N LEU A 179 23.34 21.16 -9.51
CA LEU A 179 23.94 19.94 -10.02
C LEU A 179 24.21 19.97 -11.54
N ILE A 180 23.60 20.89 -12.29
CA ILE A 180 23.76 20.95 -13.75
C ILE A 180 24.85 21.96 -14.14
N THR A 181 24.87 23.13 -13.50
CA THR A 181 25.79 24.21 -13.88
C THR A 181 27.14 24.14 -13.18
N SER A 182 27.21 23.51 -12.00
CA SER A 182 28.44 23.45 -11.22
C SER A 182 29.47 22.49 -11.81
N LYS A 183 30.75 22.78 -11.59
CA LYS A 183 31.83 21.82 -11.83
C LYS A 183 31.81 20.75 -10.75
N LEU A 184 31.61 19.50 -11.14
CA LEU A 184 31.51 18.37 -10.23
C LEU A 184 32.74 17.48 -10.36
N LEU A 185 33.23 17.01 -9.22
CA LEU A 185 34.28 15.99 -9.15
C LEU A 185 33.72 14.76 -8.46
N LEU A 186 34.07 13.59 -8.98
CA LEU A 186 33.73 12.29 -8.42
C LEU A 186 34.98 11.62 -7.87
N THR A 187 34.95 11.11 -6.64
CA THR A 187 36.12 10.43 -6.05
C THR A 187 35.69 9.28 -5.15
N ALA A 188 36.44 8.18 -5.19
CA ALA A 188 36.29 7.09 -4.22
C ALA A 188 36.90 7.43 -2.84
N ASP A 189 37.60 8.57 -2.71
CA ASP A 189 38.14 9.02 -1.42
C ASP A 189 37.04 9.59 -0.52
N MET A 190 36.60 8.77 0.44
CA MET A 190 35.56 9.15 1.41
C MET A 190 36.00 10.26 2.38
N GLN A 191 37.31 10.50 2.52
CA GLN A 191 37.84 11.58 3.36
C GLN A 191 38.13 12.86 2.56
N TYR A 192 37.74 12.92 1.27
CA TYR A 192 38.01 14.06 0.43
C TYR A 192 37.32 15.33 0.95
N GLY A 193 38.10 16.39 1.18
CA GLY A 193 37.61 17.68 1.68
C GLY A 193 37.41 17.76 3.20
N GLU A 194 37.56 16.66 3.94
CA GLU A 194 37.51 16.65 5.40
C GLU A 194 38.66 17.46 6.03
N ARG A 195 38.43 18.01 7.22
CA ARG A 195 39.45 18.78 7.95
C ARG A 195 40.57 17.89 8.49
N VAL A 196 40.22 16.69 8.94
CA VAL A 196 41.14 15.71 9.53
C VAL A 196 40.96 14.42 8.75
N ARG A 197 42.07 13.92 8.20
CA ARG A 197 42.11 12.55 7.67
C ARG A 197 42.49 11.61 8.80
N ASN A 198 41.64 10.63 9.04
CA ASN A 198 41.95 9.57 9.99
C ASN A 198 42.40 8.37 9.18
N ASN A 199 43.68 8.32 8.82
CA ASN A 199 44.23 7.26 7.99
C ASN A 199 45.43 6.62 8.71
N PRO A 200 45.45 5.30 8.90
CA PRO A 200 46.49 4.62 9.68
C PRO A 200 47.82 4.43 8.93
N ASP A 201 47.87 4.60 7.60
CA ASP A 201 49.04 4.35 6.76
C ASP A 201 49.65 5.63 6.16
N ASP A 202 50.96 5.83 6.38
CA ASP A 202 51.73 6.99 5.91
C ASP A 202 51.96 7.01 4.37
N ASP A 203 51.86 5.87 3.67
CA ASP A 203 52.03 5.78 2.19
C ASP A 203 50.71 5.71 1.41
N TYR A 204 49.57 6.00 2.06
CA TYR A 204 48.29 6.02 1.36
C TYR A 204 48.21 7.16 0.35
N LYS A 205 47.98 6.82 -0.92
CA LYS A 205 47.72 7.77 -2.00
C LYS A 205 46.24 7.74 -2.34
N PRO A 206 45.48 8.82 -2.07
CA PRO A 206 44.06 8.84 -2.39
C PRO A 206 43.85 8.74 -3.91
N PRO A 207 42.76 8.08 -4.35
CA PRO A 207 42.36 8.08 -5.75
C PRO A 207 42.15 9.52 -6.26
N ARG A 208 42.45 9.74 -7.54
CA ARG A 208 42.32 11.08 -8.14
C ARG A 208 40.85 11.40 -8.36
N PRO A 209 40.40 12.63 -8.12
CA PRO A 209 39.05 13.04 -8.50
C PRO A 209 38.89 13.04 -10.02
N HIS A 210 37.76 12.54 -10.49
CA HIS A 210 37.36 12.49 -11.90
C HIS A 210 36.38 13.64 -12.17
N GLU A 211 36.60 14.40 -13.23
CA GLU A 211 35.67 15.47 -13.60
C GLU A 211 34.40 14.87 -14.21
N VAL A 212 33.24 15.27 -13.70
CA VAL A 212 31.93 14.83 -14.21
C VAL A 212 31.01 16.03 -14.43
N ARG A 213 30.04 15.87 -15.32
CA ARG A 213 29.07 16.92 -15.68
C ARG A 213 27.65 16.43 -15.45
N GLY A 214 26.89 17.17 -14.64
CA GLY A 214 25.46 16.93 -14.49
C GLY A 214 24.71 17.27 -15.78
N VAL A 215 23.99 16.31 -16.34
CA VAL A 215 23.21 16.50 -17.59
C VAL A 215 21.70 16.48 -17.38
N GLY A 216 21.25 15.98 -16.23
CA GLY A 216 19.83 15.95 -15.89
C GLY A 216 19.55 15.60 -14.44
N ILE A 217 18.34 15.93 -14.02
CA ILE A 217 17.77 15.61 -12.71
C ILE A 217 16.48 14.81 -12.96
N LEU A 218 16.35 13.67 -12.30
CA LEU A 218 15.17 12.82 -12.37
C LEU A 218 13.94 13.51 -11.79
N GLU A 219 12.77 13.13 -12.29
CA GLU A 219 11.50 13.47 -11.66
C GLU A 219 11.43 12.85 -10.25
N GLU A 220 10.86 13.57 -9.29
CA GLU A 220 10.72 13.09 -7.92
C GLU A 220 9.82 11.87 -7.88
N SER A 221 10.36 10.76 -7.38
CA SER A 221 9.68 9.47 -7.39
C SER A 221 9.31 8.98 -5.98
N GLY A 222 9.77 9.68 -4.94
CA GLY A 222 9.50 9.35 -3.54
C GLY A 222 10.18 8.06 -3.07
N ASN A 223 11.23 7.63 -3.76
CA ASN A 223 11.96 6.39 -3.47
C ASN A 223 13.48 6.60 -3.56
N GLU A 224 14.22 5.50 -3.43
CA GLU A 224 15.69 5.49 -3.40
C GLU A 224 16.33 6.16 -4.63
N LYS A 225 15.65 6.19 -5.79
CA LYS A 225 16.15 6.85 -7.01
C LYS A 225 16.38 8.34 -6.79
N ASP A 226 15.68 8.98 -5.85
CA ASP A 226 15.80 10.41 -5.58
C ASP A 226 17.13 10.78 -4.90
N TYR A 227 17.81 9.81 -4.29
CA TYR A 227 19.08 9.98 -3.59
C TYR A 227 20.27 9.30 -4.28
N GLN A 228 20.04 8.71 -5.46
CA GLN A 228 21.06 8.04 -6.27
C GLN A 228 21.52 8.95 -7.41
N ALA A 229 22.72 8.68 -7.93
CA ALA A 229 23.17 9.26 -9.19
C ALA A 229 23.39 8.15 -10.23
N LEU A 230 23.13 8.45 -11.50
CA LEU A 230 23.19 7.52 -12.62
C LEU A 230 24.30 7.95 -13.57
N MET A 231 25.14 7.02 -14.00
CA MET A 231 26.20 7.23 -14.98
C MET A 231 26.20 6.07 -15.98
N ASN A 232 26.77 6.27 -17.17
CA ASN A 232 27.03 5.15 -18.08
C ASN A 232 27.90 4.09 -17.41
N ILE A 233 27.44 2.84 -17.41
CA ILE A 233 28.14 1.72 -16.78
C ILE A 233 29.59 1.55 -17.26
N SER A 234 29.89 1.82 -18.53
CA SER A 234 31.25 1.74 -19.06
C SER A 234 32.18 2.77 -18.41
N SER A 235 31.66 3.97 -18.17
CA SER A 235 32.41 5.05 -17.52
C SER A 235 32.64 4.76 -16.05
N LEU A 236 31.61 4.25 -15.36
CA LEU A 236 31.73 3.89 -13.94
C LEU A 236 32.77 2.78 -13.75
N ARG A 237 32.73 1.73 -14.57
CA ARG A 237 33.71 0.64 -14.53
C ARG A 237 35.14 1.17 -14.70
N LYS A 238 35.36 2.05 -15.67
CA LYS A 238 36.67 2.67 -15.91
C LYS A 238 37.16 3.48 -14.70
N ILE A 239 36.30 4.30 -14.10
CA ILE A 239 36.62 5.08 -12.89
C ILE A 239 36.99 4.14 -11.73
N MET A 240 36.19 3.09 -11.51
CA MET A 240 36.46 2.10 -10.45
C MET A 240 37.77 1.35 -10.69
N GLU A 241 38.09 0.98 -11.93
CA GLU A 241 39.34 0.32 -12.28
C GLU A 241 40.55 1.22 -12.02
N GLU A 242 40.48 2.49 -12.41
CA GLU A 242 41.53 3.48 -12.17
C GLU A 242 41.75 3.71 -10.67
N ASP A 243 40.67 3.88 -9.90
CA ASP A 243 40.74 4.07 -8.45
C ASP A 243 41.27 2.82 -7.74
N ASN A 244 40.84 1.62 -8.15
CA ASN A 244 41.33 0.35 -7.60
C ASN A 244 42.82 0.12 -7.85
N LYS A 245 43.35 0.53 -9.01
CA LYS A 245 44.78 0.44 -9.34
C LYS A 245 45.64 1.30 -8.40
N VAL A 246 45.11 2.43 -7.94
CA VAL A 246 45.79 3.31 -6.97
C VAL A 246 45.72 2.71 -5.56
N LEU A 247 44.57 2.15 -5.19
CA LEU A 247 44.31 1.61 -3.86
C LEU A 247 44.99 0.25 -3.58
N ASN A 248 45.17 -0.61 -4.59
CA ASN A 248 45.68 -1.98 -4.41
C ASN A 248 46.79 -2.34 -5.42
N ARG A 249 48.05 -2.09 -5.07
CA ARG A 249 49.21 -2.47 -5.91
C ARG A 249 49.52 -3.98 -5.92
N GLU A 250 49.03 -4.78 -4.96
CA GLU A 250 49.52 -6.16 -4.75
C GLU A 250 48.57 -7.34 -5.03
N SER A 251 47.28 -7.15 -5.34
CA SER A 251 46.36 -8.28 -5.58
C SER A 251 45.84 -8.32 -7.02
N ARG A 252 46.74 -8.56 -7.98
CA ARG A 252 46.41 -8.62 -9.42
C ARG A 252 45.80 -9.95 -9.89
N SER A 253 45.86 -11.03 -9.09
CA SER A 253 45.54 -12.38 -9.59
C SER A 253 44.15 -12.92 -9.25
N ARG A 254 43.36 -12.27 -8.39
CA ARG A 254 42.01 -12.76 -7.99
C ARG A 254 40.83 -11.88 -8.43
N ARG A 255 41.08 -10.70 -9.00
CA ARG A 255 40.06 -9.65 -9.20
C ARG A 255 39.56 -9.42 -10.62
N SER A 256 40.26 -9.92 -11.64
CA SER A 256 39.83 -9.75 -13.04
C SER A 256 38.45 -10.35 -13.31
N ASP A 257 38.06 -11.36 -12.53
CA ASP A 257 36.75 -12.01 -12.62
C ASP A 257 35.61 -11.19 -11.98
N GLU A 258 35.90 -10.29 -11.04
CA GLU A 258 34.91 -9.42 -10.36
C GLU A 258 34.59 -8.15 -11.17
N GLU A 259 35.44 -7.81 -12.14
CA GLU A 259 35.39 -6.55 -12.89
C GLU A 259 34.23 -6.49 -13.90
N ASN A 260 33.91 -7.62 -14.52
CA ASN A 260 32.78 -7.76 -15.45
C ASN A 260 31.47 -8.19 -14.77
N GLN A 261 31.43 -8.24 -13.43
CA GLN A 261 30.24 -8.64 -12.71
C GLN A 261 29.34 -7.44 -12.41
N TYR A 262 28.05 -7.62 -12.64
CA TYR A 262 26.99 -6.74 -12.18
C TYR A 262 26.70 -7.02 -10.70
N ASP A 263 26.35 -5.97 -9.96
CA ASP A 263 25.98 -6.13 -8.54
C ASP A 263 24.54 -6.61 -8.42
N ASN A 264 23.68 -6.16 -9.34
CA ASN A 264 22.32 -6.67 -9.54
C ASN A 264 21.87 -6.47 -11.00
N ILE A 265 20.86 -7.22 -11.42
CA ILE A 265 20.22 -7.09 -12.74
C ILE A 265 18.75 -6.75 -12.53
N LYS A 266 18.27 -5.70 -13.22
CA LYS A 266 16.86 -5.36 -13.30
C LYS A 266 16.26 -5.91 -14.58
N ILE A 267 15.11 -6.55 -14.47
CA ILE A 267 14.36 -7.13 -15.59
C ILE A 267 12.99 -6.48 -15.64
N LYS A 268 12.62 -5.95 -16.79
CA LYS A 268 11.29 -5.42 -17.10
C LYS A 268 10.48 -6.51 -17.79
N VAL A 269 9.30 -6.78 -17.26
CA VAL A 269 8.34 -7.75 -17.80
C VAL A 269 7.18 -6.99 -18.43
N THR A 270 6.56 -7.56 -19.47
CA THR A 270 5.42 -6.93 -20.16
C THR A 270 4.23 -6.72 -19.24
N ASP A 271 3.90 -7.74 -18.43
CA ASP A 271 2.70 -7.78 -17.60
C ASP A 271 2.99 -8.28 -16.19
N MET A 272 2.28 -7.70 -15.21
CA MET A 272 2.38 -8.05 -13.80
C MET A 272 2.01 -9.52 -13.51
N GLU A 273 1.14 -10.12 -14.33
CA GLU A 273 0.68 -11.50 -14.14
C GLU A 273 1.81 -12.53 -14.41
N ILE A 274 2.69 -12.21 -15.36
CA ILE A 274 3.77 -13.08 -15.83
C ILE A 274 5.04 -12.92 -14.96
N VAL A 275 5.14 -11.82 -14.19
CA VAL A 275 6.28 -11.51 -13.30
C VAL A 275 6.66 -12.71 -12.43
N LYS A 276 5.68 -13.41 -11.86
CA LYS A 276 5.94 -14.58 -11.00
C LYS A 276 6.48 -15.78 -11.75
N GLU A 277 6.02 -15.99 -12.97
CA GLU A 277 6.49 -17.10 -13.80
C GLU A 277 7.95 -16.87 -14.18
N VAL A 278 8.28 -15.66 -14.66
CA VAL A 278 9.64 -15.24 -14.97
C VAL A 278 10.53 -15.33 -13.73
N GLN A 279 10.05 -14.85 -12.59
CA GLN A 279 10.79 -14.91 -11.33
C GLN A 279 11.11 -16.35 -10.93
N LYS A 280 10.17 -17.29 -11.06
CA LYS A 280 10.42 -18.71 -10.77
C LYS A 280 11.42 -19.34 -11.74
N GLN A 281 11.36 -18.98 -13.02
CA GLN A 281 12.34 -19.45 -14.00
C GLN A 281 13.75 -18.97 -13.63
N ILE A 282 13.91 -17.69 -13.27
CA ILE A 282 15.19 -17.13 -12.82
C ILE A 282 15.68 -17.82 -11.53
N GLN A 283 14.79 -18.08 -10.58
CA GLN A 283 15.11 -18.82 -9.36
C GLN A 283 15.54 -20.27 -9.64
N SER A 284 14.94 -20.94 -10.63
CA SER A 284 15.32 -22.29 -11.04
C SER A 284 16.71 -22.37 -11.66
N LEU A 285 17.19 -21.26 -12.23
CA LEU A 285 18.56 -21.10 -12.72
C LEU A 285 19.59 -20.85 -11.60
N GLY A 286 19.13 -20.76 -10.34
CA GLY A 286 19.97 -20.59 -9.15
C GLY A 286 20.20 -19.13 -8.72
N TYR A 287 19.56 -18.16 -9.38
CA TYR A 287 19.64 -16.75 -9.00
C TYR A 287 18.61 -16.39 -7.93
N GLN A 288 18.89 -15.35 -7.14
CA GLN A 288 17.89 -14.78 -6.25
C GLN A 288 17.10 -13.71 -7.02
N ALA A 289 15.79 -13.92 -7.19
CA ALA A 289 14.93 -12.94 -7.84
C ALA A 289 13.83 -12.48 -6.87
N SER A 290 13.67 -11.17 -6.76
CA SER A 290 12.69 -10.47 -5.92
C SER A 290 11.91 -9.46 -6.75
N SER A 291 10.63 -9.29 -6.47
CA SER A 291 9.80 -8.29 -7.15
C SER A 291 8.93 -7.54 -6.15
N LEU A 292 8.52 -6.31 -6.52
CA LEU A 292 7.53 -5.55 -5.75
C LEU A 292 6.18 -6.27 -5.67
N THR A 293 5.89 -7.17 -6.61
CA THR A 293 4.69 -8.01 -6.63
C THR A 293 4.64 -8.97 -5.45
N ASP A 294 5.78 -9.46 -4.95
CA ASP A 294 5.82 -10.34 -3.77
C ASP A 294 5.42 -9.59 -2.49
N ALA A 295 5.93 -8.37 -2.32
CA ALA A 295 5.57 -7.51 -1.20
C ALA A 295 4.06 -7.17 -1.25
N LEU A 296 3.56 -6.83 -2.43
CA LEU A 296 2.14 -6.55 -2.67
C LEU A 296 1.27 -7.75 -2.32
N GLU A 297 1.66 -8.97 -2.69
CA GLU A 297 0.89 -10.16 -2.35
C GLU A 297 0.95 -10.49 -0.86
N GLY A 298 2.11 -10.36 -0.22
CA GLY A 298 2.26 -10.52 1.23
C GLY A 298 1.34 -9.57 2.01
N MET A 299 1.26 -8.32 1.55
CA MET A 299 0.37 -7.30 2.11
C MET A 299 -1.10 -7.61 1.83
N LYS A 300 -1.46 -8.02 0.60
CA LYS A 300 -2.84 -8.47 0.27
C LYS A 300 -3.27 -9.67 1.11
N LYS A 301 -2.39 -10.65 1.31
CA LYS A 301 -2.65 -11.84 2.13
C LYS A 301 -2.93 -11.45 3.58
N THR A 302 -2.08 -10.60 4.16
CA THR A 302 -2.29 -10.07 5.52
C THR A 302 -3.61 -9.30 5.62
N SER A 303 -3.90 -8.44 4.64
CA SER A 303 -5.17 -7.69 4.57
C SER A 303 -6.38 -8.63 4.56
N ARG A 304 -6.38 -9.66 3.70
CA ARG A 304 -7.45 -10.66 3.64
C ARG A 304 -7.62 -11.41 4.96
N THR A 305 -6.53 -11.75 5.65
CA THR A 305 -6.61 -12.41 6.95
C THR A 305 -7.25 -11.50 8.00
N VAL A 306 -6.87 -10.22 8.06
CA VAL A 306 -7.49 -9.23 8.96
C VAL A 306 -8.97 -9.03 8.62
N GLN A 307 -9.30 -8.90 7.33
CA GLN A 307 -10.68 -8.82 6.84
C GLN A 307 -11.50 -10.04 7.24
N ALA A 308 -10.95 -11.26 7.16
CA ALA A 308 -11.65 -12.48 7.52
C ALA A 308 -11.97 -12.55 9.02
N ILE A 309 -11.02 -12.17 9.89
CA ILE A 309 -11.21 -12.14 11.34
C ILE A 309 -12.29 -11.14 11.73
N LEU A 310 -12.14 -9.89 11.25
CA LEU A 310 -13.12 -8.84 11.52
C LEU A 310 -14.48 -9.23 10.92
N GLY A 311 -14.49 -9.77 9.70
CA GLY A 311 -15.64 -10.30 8.98
C GLY A 311 -16.43 -11.29 9.81
N GLY A 312 -15.73 -12.25 10.43
CA GLY A 312 -16.32 -13.21 11.36
C GLY A 312 -16.98 -12.54 12.57
N ILE A 313 -16.31 -11.56 13.19
CA ILE A 313 -16.87 -10.81 14.34
C ILE A 313 -18.13 -10.04 13.94
N GLY A 314 -18.09 -9.36 12.78
CA GLY A 314 -19.25 -8.67 12.20
C GLY A 314 -20.41 -9.61 11.92
N ALA A 315 -20.15 -10.78 11.32
CA ALA A 315 -21.15 -11.79 11.01
C ALA A 315 -21.84 -12.33 12.28
N VAL A 316 -21.07 -12.63 13.34
CA VAL A 316 -21.64 -13.06 14.63
C VAL A 316 -22.50 -11.95 15.24
N SER A 317 -22.04 -10.70 15.19
CA SER A 317 -22.79 -9.55 15.72
C SER A 317 -24.14 -9.37 15.02
N LEU A 318 -24.15 -9.51 13.68
CA LEU A 318 -25.38 -9.47 12.89
C LEU A 318 -26.32 -10.63 13.21
N LEU A 319 -25.79 -11.84 13.40
CA LEU A 319 -26.61 -13.00 13.75
C LEU A 319 -27.32 -12.78 15.09
N VAL A 320 -26.61 -12.26 16.09
CA VAL A 320 -27.19 -11.90 17.39
C VAL A 320 -28.27 -10.81 17.22
N ALA A 321 -28.01 -9.80 16.40
CA ALA A 321 -28.98 -8.76 16.09
C ALA A 321 -30.23 -9.33 15.39
N ALA A 322 -30.06 -10.21 14.41
CA ALA A 322 -31.12 -10.88 13.68
C ALA A 322 -32.03 -11.71 14.61
N ILE A 323 -31.44 -12.49 15.52
CA ILE A 323 -32.18 -13.24 16.53
C ILE A 323 -32.93 -12.28 17.47
N GLY A 324 -32.31 -11.17 17.86
CA GLY A 324 -32.95 -10.13 18.68
C GLY A 324 -34.17 -9.50 18.00
N ILE A 325 -34.07 -9.20 16.70
CA ILE A 325 -35.20 -8.71 15.88
C ILE A 325 -36.30 -9.77 15.84
N ALA A 326 -35.97 -11.01 15.50
CA ALA A 326 -36.95 -12.09 15.42
C ALA A 326 -37.70 -12.29 16.74
N ASN A 327 -36.98 -12.29 17.88
CA ASN A 327 -37.58 -12.44 19.20
C ASN A 327 -38.52 -11.26 19.54
N THR A 328 -38.08 -10.04 19.21
CA THR A 328 -38.91 -8.82 19.37
C THR A 328 -40.20 -8.93 18.57
N MET A 329 -40.09 -9.40 17.32
CA MET A 329 -41.22 -9.55 16.41
C MET A 329 -42.20 -10.63 16.89
N VAL A 330 -41.72 -11.80 17.32
CA VAL A 330 -42.57 -12.86 17.86
C VAL A 330 -43.40 -12.36 19.05
N MET A 331 -42.74 -11.68 20.00
CA MET A 331 -43.44 -11.13 21.15
C MET A 331 -44.38 -9.96 20.76
N SER A 332 -44.02 -9.16 19.74
CA SER A 332 -44.92 -8.11 19.22
C SER A 332 -46.24 -8.68 18.71
N ILE A 333 -46.19 -9.86 18.08
CA ILE A 333 -47.35 -10.56 17.52
C ILE A 333 -48.22 -11.12 18.65
N TYR A 334 -47.63 -11.77 19.65
CA TYR A 334 -48.37 -12.35 20.79
C TYR A 334 -49.06 -11.30 21.66
N GLU A 335 -48.50 -10.10 21.76
CA GLU A 335 -49.14 -9.03 22.51
C GLU A 335 -50.20 -8.28 21.65
N ARG A 336 -50.27 -8.54 20.33
CA ARG A 336 -51.23 -7.90 19.40
C ARG A 336 -52.15 -8.91 18.72
N THR A 337 -52.26 -10.14 19.24
CA THR A 337 -53.06 -11.22 18.64
C THR A 337 -54.51 -10.79 18.40
N ARG A 338 -55.12 -10.12 19.39
CA ARG A 338 -56.49 -9.59 19.29
C ARG A 338 -56.62 -8.49 18.23
N GLU A 339 -55.66 -7.56 18.17
CA GLU A 339 -55.63 -6.50 17.15
C GLU A 339 -55.56 -7.11 15.73
N ILE A 340 -54.73 -8.15 15.54
CA ILE A 340 -54.62 -8.89 14.27
C ILE A 340 -55.93 -9.62 13.93
N GLY A 341 -56.59 -10.23 14.92
CA GLY A 341 -57.88 -10.89 14.75
C GLY A 341 -58.97 -9.94 14.28
N ILE A 342 -59.07 -8.75 14.89
CA ILE A 342 -60.03 -7.70 14.49
C ILE A 342 -59.75 -7.23 13.06
N ILE A 343 -58.49 -6.98 12.70
CA ILE A 343 -58.11 -6.55 11.35
C ILE A 343 -58.49 -7.61 10.29
N LYS A 344 -58.36 -8.90 10.60
CA LYS A 344 -58.78 -10.00 9.71
C LYS A 344 -60.30 -10.06 9.54
N VAL A 345 -61.07 -9.90 10.63
CA VAL A 345 -62.55 -9.94 10.56
C VAL A 345 -63.12 -8.74 9.81
N LEU A 346 -62.45 -7.59 9.86
CA LEU A 346 -62.81 -6.38 9.09
C LEU A 346 -62.47 -6.51 7.58
N GLY A 347 -61.93 -7.64 7.14
CA GLY A 347 -61.70 -7.94 5.72
C GLY A 347 -60.36 -7.46 5.17
N ALA A 348 -59.35 -7.20 6.02
CA ALA A 348 -58.02 -6.86 5.53
C ALA A 348 -57.30 -8.08 4.93
N ASP A 349 -56.59 -7.86 3.82
CA ASP A 349 -55.80 -8.90 3.16
C ASP A 349 -54.69 -9.43 4.08
N ILE A 350 -54.50 -10.76 4.05
CA ILE A 350 -53.42 -11.45 4.78
C ILE A 350 -52.04 -10.88 4.37
N ALA A 351 -51.90 -10.47 3.11
CA ALA A 351 -50.69 -9.83 2.59
C ALA A 351 -50.41 -8.46 3.21
N ASP A 352 -51.44 -7.68 3.57
CA ASP A 352 -51.28 -6.38 4.20
C ASP A 352 -50.82 -6.51 5.65
N ILE A 353 -51.31 -7.53 6.37
CA ILE A 353 -50.82 -7.90 7.71
C ILE A 353 -49.32 -8.29 7.64
N ARG A 354 -48.93 -9.08 6.64
CA ARG A 354 -47.52 -9.42 6.42
C ARG A 354 -46.66 -8.18 6.19
N ARG A 355 -47.10 -7.29 5.30
CA ARG A 355 -46.38 -6.04 4.98
C ARG A 355 -46.23 -5.15 6.21
N LEU A 356 -47.24 -5.07 7.06
CA LEU A 356 -47.18 -4.31 8.31
C LEU A 356 -46.03 -4.79 9.22
N PHE A 357 -45.96 -6.10 9.49
CA PHE A 357 -44.90 -6.65 10.35
C PHE A 357 -43.52 -6.63 9.68
N LEU A 358 -43.44 -6.87 8.37
CA LEU A 358 -42.18 -6.74 7.64
C LEU A 358 -41.66 -5.30 7.64
N LEU A 359 -42.54 -4.31 7.52
CA LEU A 359 -42.19 -2.89 7.64
C LEU A 359 -41.71 -2.55 9.06
N GLU A 360 -42.38 -3.06 10.11
CA GLU A 360 -41.95 -2.88 11.49
C GLU A 360 -40.52 -3.42 11.71
N ALA A 361 -40.22 -4.63 11.22
CA ALA A 361 -38.87 -5.20 11.30
C ALA A 361 -37.84 -4.45 10.44
N SER A 362 -38.23 -4.00 9.25
CA SER A 362 -37.37 -3.22 8.36
C SER A 362 -37.03 -1.85 8.96
N LEU A 363 -37.96 -1.20 9.66
CA LEU A 363 -37.74 0.07 10.36
C LEU A 363 -36.78 -0.09 11.54
N ILE A 364 -36.81 -1.21 12.26
CA ILE A 364 -35.81 -1.54 13.29
C ILE A 364 -34.41 -1.66 12.65
N GLY A 365 -34.31 -2.39 11.53
CA GLY A 365 -33.07 -2.55 10.77
C GLY A 365 -32.54 -1.22 10.24
N LEU A 366 -33.40 -0.40 9.65
CA LEU A 366 -33.07 0.93 9.11
C LEU A 366 -32.63 1.88 10.22
N GLY A 367 -33.36 1.95 11.33
CA GLY A 367 -33.01 2.79 12.48
C GLY A 367 -31.66 2.40 13.08
N GLY A 368 -31.41 1.09 13.25
CA GLY A 368 -30.12 0.60 13.71
C GLY A 368 -28.99 0.80 12.70
N GLY A 369 -29.27 0.70 11.40
CA GLY A 369 -28.32 1.00 10.32
C GLY A 369 -27.88 2.46 10.31
N ILE A 370 -28.83 3.39 10.40
CA ILE A 370 -28.53 4.84 10.45
C ILE A 370 -27.73 5.18 11.71
N LEU A 371 -28.20 4.73 12.88
CA LEU A 371 -27.52 5.03 14.15
C LEU A 371 -26.14 4.37 14.24
N GLY A 372 -25.98 3.14 13.73
CA GLY A 372 -24.68 2.48 13.66
C GLY A 372 -23.72 3.14 12.68
N LEU A 373 -24.22 3.65 11.55
CA LEU A 373 -23.43 4.46 10.62
C LEU A 373 -22.96 5.76 11.30
N LEU A 374 -23.84 6.46 12.01
CA LEU A 374 -23.48 7.66 12.77
C LEU A 374 -22.40 7.37 13.83
N LEU A 375 -22.55 6.25 14.55
CA LEU A 375 -21.56 5.80 15.52
C LEU A 375 -20.23 5.46 14.84
N SER A 376 -20.27 4.87 13.65
CA SER A 376 -19.06 4.53 12.87
C SER A 376 -18.36 5.76 12.33
N LEU A 377 -19.08 6.80 11.91
CA LEU A 377 -18.50 8.08 11.50
C LEU A 377 -17.77 8.74 12.69
N GLY A 378 -18.39 8.73 13.88
CA GLY A 378 -17.75 9.19 15.10
C GLY A 378 -16.50 8.36 15.46
N GLY A 379 -16.61 7.03 15.41
CA GLY A 379 -15.50 6.11 15.63
C GLY A 379 -14.36 6.31 14.64
N SER A 380 -14.68 6.46 13.35
CA SER A 380 -13.70 6.73 12.29
C SER A 380 -12.98 8.06 12.48
N TRP A 381 -13.68 9.10 12.94
CA TRP A 381 -13.06 10.38 13.26
C TRP A 381 -12.07 10.26 14.42
N ILE A 382 -12.45 9.54 15.48
CA ILE A 382 -11.56 9.25 16.63
C ILE A 382 -10.35 8.43 16.17
N LEU A 383 -10.57 7.37 15.40
CA LEU A 383 -9.50 6.50 14.89
C LEU A 383 -8.51 7.28 14.01
N ASN A 384 -9.00 8.11 13.08
CA ASN A 384 -8.14 8.90 12.23
C ASN A 384 -7.33 9.95 13.03
N LYS A 385 -7.91 10.52 14.10
CA LYS A 385 -7.20 11.48 14.96
C LYS A 385 -6.15 10.82 15.85
N VAL A 386 -6.49 9.69 16.47
CA VAL A 386 -5.58 8.95 17.36
C VAL A 386 -4.45 8.32 16.55
N ALA A 387 -4.78 7.62 15.47
CA ALA A 387 -3.79 6.91 14.69
C ALA A 387 -2.96 7.84 13.79
N GLY A 388 -3.55 8.93 13.29
CA GLY A 388 -2.82 10.00 12.61
C GLY A 388 -1.79 10.68 13.51
N GLY A 389 -2.03 10.75 14.83
CA GLY A 389 -1.08 11.25 15.81
C GLY A 389 0.08 10.29 16.11
N PHE A 390 -0.13 8.97 16.04
CA PHE A 390 0.91 7.97 16.27
C PHE A 390 1.78 7.68 15.03
N MET A 391 1.23 7.82 13.81
CA MET A 391 1.94 7.53 12.55
C MET A 391 2.44 8.79 11.82
N GLY A 392 2.63 9.92 12.52
CA GLY A 392 3.24 11.11 11.94
C GLY A 392 2.42 11.80 10.84
N GLY A 393 1.09 11.73 10.91
CA GLY A 393 0.19 12.44 9.98
C GLY A 393 0.02 11.79 8.60
N ALA A 394 0.65 10.64 8.35
CA ALA A 394 0.58 9.96 7.06
C ALA A 394 -0.65 9.03 6.96
N GLY A 395 -1.75 9.56 6.40
CA GLY A 395 -2.82 8.75 5.81
C GLY A 395 -4.12 8.65 6.61
N LYS A 396 -5.26 8.67 5.89
CA LYS A 396 -6.58 8.37 6.44
C LYS A 396 -6.72 6.85 6.57
N ILE A 397 -6.64 6.33 7.79
CA ILE A 397 -6.69 4.89 8.05
C ILE A 397 -8.10 4.31 7.88
N SER A 398 -9.12 5.11 8.16
CA SER A 398 -10.52 4.74 8.01
C SER A 398 -11.21 5.71 7.06
N ILE A 399 -11.63 5.20 5.90
CA ILE A 399 -12.33 5.94 4.85
C ILE A 399 -13.72 5.33 4.64
N ILE A 400 -14.74 6.03 5.13
CA ILE A 400 -16.14 5.69 4.88
C ILE A 400 -16.59 6.42 3.61
N ASP A 401 -16.57 5.71 2.49
CA ASP A 401 -17.12 6.20 1.21
C ASP A 401 -18.67 6.25 1.27
N PRO A 402 -19.34 7.24 0.67
CA PRO A 402 -20.80 7.26 0.49
C PRO A 402 -21.41 5.94 0.00
N GLN A 403 -20.72 5.18 -0.86
CA GLN A 403 -21.19 3.88 -1.33
C GLN A 403 -21.23 2.84 -0.21
N LEU A 404 -20.21 2.82 0.66
CA LEU A 404 -20.15 1.95 1.84
C LEU A 404 -21.26 2.32 2.83
N ALA A 405 -21.46 3.62 3.06
CA ALA A 405 -22.51 4.13 3.94
C ALA A 405 -23.91 3.71 3.48
N LEU A 406 -24.21 3.90 2.19
CA LEU A 406 -25.49 3.49 1.61
C LEU A 406 -25.66 1.96 1.65
N GLY A 407 -24.60 1.22 1.29
CA GLY A 407 -24.58 -0.24 1.34
C GLY A 407 -24.87 -0.78 2.74
N ALA A 408 -24.29 -0.18 3.78
CA ALA A 408 -24.52 -0.57 5.16
C ALA A 408 -25.97 -0.35 5.63
N ILE A 409 -26.60 0.77 5.26
CA ILE A 409 -28.01 1.04 5.60
C ILE A 409 -28.93 0.05 4.87
N ILE A 410 -28.69 -0.19 3.59
CA ILE A 410 -29.47 -1.14 2.79
C ILE A 410 -29.34 -2.53 3.40
N PHE A 411 -28.11 -2.94 3.72
CA PHE A 411 -27.82 -4.25 4.30
C PHE A 411 -28.46 -4.42 5.69
N ALA A 412 -28.39 -3.41 6.57
CA ALA A 412 -29.04 -3.45 7.88
C ALA A 412 -30.57 -3.57 7.76
N THR A 413 -31.16 -2.83 6.82
CA THR A 413 -32.60 -2.90 6.52
C THR A 413 -32.98 -4.29 6.00
N PHE A 414 -32.16 -4.86 5.12
CA PHE A 414 -32.33 -6.20 4.58
C PHE A 414 -32.26 -7.28 5.68
N ILE A 415 -31.31 -7.18 6.61
CA ILE A 415 -31.24 -8.08 7.78
C ILE A 415 -32.52 -7.98 8.63
N GLY A 416 -33.03 -6.76 8.84
CA GLY A 416 -34.31 -6.57 9.52
C GLY A 416 -35.48 -7.26 8.82
N LEU A 417 -35.56 -7.10 7.49
CA LEU A 417 -36.58 -7.74 6.65
C LEU A 417 -36.52 -9.27 6.74
N VAL A 418 -35.33 -9.86 6.58
CA VAL A 418 -35.12 -11.32 6.61
C VAL A 418 -35.44 -11.88 7.99
N SER A 419 -34.98 -11.21 9.05
CA SER A 419 -35.22 -11.65 10.44
C SER A 419 -36.70 -11.55 10.82
N GLY A 420 -37.40 -10.55 10.30
CA GLY A 420 -38.84 -10.35 10.51
C GLY A 420 -39.74 -11.29 9.68
N TYR A 421 -39.19 -11.97 8.66
CA TYR A 421 -39.99 -12.74 7.72
C TYR A 421 -40.69 -13.96 8.34
N ALA A 422 -39.95 -14.78 9.10
CA ALA A 422 -40.53 -15.95 9.75
C ALA A 422 -41.61 -15.59 10.80
N PRO A 423 -41.38 -14.61 11.71
CA PRO A 423 -42.43 -14.11 12.61
C PRO A 423 -43.64 -13.53 11.86
N ALA A 424 -43.42 -12.69 10.85
CA ALA A 424 -44.50 -12.10 10.06
C ALA A 424 -45.36 -13.17 9.37
N ARG A 425 -44.73 -14.25 8.87
CA ARG A 425 -45.44 -15.40 8.31
C ARG A 425 -46.28 -16.14 9.34
N ARG A 426 -45.76 -16.28 10.57
CA ARG A 426 -46.51 -16.90 11.68
C ARG A 426 -47.75 -16.08 12.06
N ALA A 427 -47.67 -14.75 12.05
CA ALA A 427 -48.82 -13.87 12.34
C ALA A 427 -49.99 -14.04 11.36
N MET A 428 -49.68 -14.30 10.08
CA MET A 428 -50.70 -14.56 9.05
C MET A 428 -51.53 -15.82 9.34
N ASN A 429 -50.95 -16.81 10.01
CA ASN A 429 -51.58 -18.11 10.24
C ASN A 429 -52.42 -18.18 11.53
N LEU A 430 -52.46 -17.10 12.34
CA LEU A 430 -53.29 -17.05 13.55
C LEU A 430 -54.78 -16.98 13.19
N SER A 431 -55.61 -17.86 13.79
CA SER A 431 -57.07 -17.86 13.60
C SER A 431 -57.70 -16.59 14.17
N ALA A 432 -58.51 -15.90 13.37
CA ALA A 432 -59.21 -14.69 13.80
C ALA A 432 -60.26 -14.99 14.89
N LEU A 433 -60.90 -16.15 14.81
CA LEU A 433 -61.91 -16.58 15.78
C LEU A 433 -61.28 -16.92 17.14
N GLU A 434 -60.15 -17.64 17.14
CA GLU A 434 -59.41 -17.98 18.36
C GLU A 434 -58.78 -16.74 19.01
N ALA A 435 -58.29 -15.80 18.18
CA ALA A 435 -57.70 -14.55 18.66
C ALA A 435 -58.70 -13.62 19.37
N ILE A 436 -60.01 -13.77 19.09
CA ILE A 436 -61.08 -13.01 19.74
C ILE A 436 -61.66 -13.79 20.94
N ARG A 437 -61.61 -15.13 20.91
CA ARG A 437 -62.22 -16.00 21.93
C ARG A 437 -61.32 -16.28 23.13
N ASN A 438 -60.01 -16.19 23.00
CA ASN A 438 -59.09 -16.41 24.11
C ASN A 438 -59.05 -15.18 25.05
N GLU A 439 -59.65 -15.33 26.22
CA GLU A 439 -59.26 -14.67 27.48
C GLU A 439 -58.25 -15.55 28.23
#